data_AF-A0A7Y9FQ35-F1
#
_entry.id   AF-A0A7Y9FQ35-F1
#
_cell.length_a   1.000
_cell.length_b   1.000
_cell.length_c   1.000
_cell.angle_alpha   90.00
_cell.angle_beta   90.00
_cell.angle_gamma   90.00
#
_symmetry.space_group_name_H-M   'P 1'
#
loop_
_entity.id
_entity.type
_entity.pdbx_description
1 polymer ?
#
loop_
_entity_poly.entity_id
_entity_poly.type
_entity_poly.pdbx_seq_one_letter_code
_entity_poly.pdbx_strand_id
1 'polypeptide(L)'
;MARLIVRDRATNRVRLDSNTNAMLHLGTASIGGAGTAQSGTITDDRFSWGTGVVFTLLGGFVGRDGYEAVFTFSGNTLTWRYPRSGSNAAERAPTTFLYGVVP
;
A
#
# COMPACT_ATOMS: atom_id res chain seq x y z
N MET A 1 -0.80 14.78 25.61
CA MET A 1 -0.07 13.72 24.88
C MET A 1 0.70 14.35 23.74
N ALA A 2 1.96 13.95 23.53
CA ALA A 2 2.74 14.43 22.39
C ALA A 2 2.35 13.67 21.11
N ARG A 3 2.16 14.38 20.00
CA ARG A 3 1.85 13.81 18.68
C ARG A 3 3.14 13.45 17.96
N LEU A 4 3.28 12.19 17.55
CA LEU A 4 4.37 11.76 16.68
C LEU A 4 3.89 11.79 15.23
N ILE A 5 4.56 12.60 14.40
CA ILE A 5 4.33 12.63 12.95
C ILE A 5 5.64 12.26 12.28
N VAL A 6 5.66 11.14 11.59
CA VAL A 6 6.76 10.76 10.69
C VAL A 6 6.40 11.22 9.30
N ARG A 7 7.28 12.00 8.67
CA ARG A 7 7.12 12.48 7.30
C ARG A 7 8.24 11.96 6.44
N ASP A 8 7.92 11.69 5.19
CA ASP A 8 8.93 11.52 4.16
C ASP A 8 9.70 12.83 3.97
N ARG A 9 11.03 12.78 4.02
CA ARG A 9 11.87 13.98 3.96
C ARG A 9 11.87 14.63 2.57
N ALA A 10 11.71 13.86 1.50
CA ALA A 10 11.80 14.37 0.13
C ALA A 10 10.46 14.97 -0.35
N THR A 11 9.35 14.37 0.06
CA THR A 11 7.99 14.71 -0.42
C THR A 11 7.12 15.38 0.63
N ASN A 12 7.58 15.45 1.88
CA ASN A 12 6.86 15.97 3.06
C ASN A 12 5.53 15.25 3.38
N ARG A 13 5.27 14.11 2.71
CA ARG A 13 4.07 13.29 2.92
C ARG A 13 4.10 12.64 4.31
N VAL A 14 2.96 12.63 4.99
CA VAL A 14 2.81 11.91 6.26
C VAL A 14 2.93 10.42 6.00
N ARG A 15 3.89 9.77 6.67
CA ARG A 15 4.11 8.31 6.64
C ARG A 15 3.44 7.65 7.84
N LEU A 16 3.47 8.31 9.00
CA LEU A 16 2.85 7.82 10.24
C LEU A 16 2.39 9.04 11.04
N ASP A 17 1.17 9.01 11.57
CA ASP A 17 0.67 10.00 12.52
C ASP A 17 0.10 9.26 13.72
N SER A 18 0.55 9.58 14.93
CA SER A 18 0.05 8.95 16.15
C SER A 18 -1.39 9.30 16.49
N ASN A 19 -2.00 10.26 15.77
CA ASN A 19 -3.43 10.52 15.82
C ASN A 19 -4.22 9.69 14.78
N THR A 20 -3.56 8.90 13.95
CA THR A 20 -4.25 7.90 13.13
C THR A 20 -4.79 6.85 14.09
N ASN A 21 -6.11 6.71 14.15
CA ASN A 21 -6.80 5.61 14.83
C ASN A 21 -6.04 4.29 14.61
N ALA A 22 -5.94 3.45 15.64
CA ALA A 22 -5.29 2.15 15.54
C ALA A 22 -5.89 1.38 14.35
N MET A 23 -5.09 1.15 13.32
CA MET A 23 -5.50 0.30 12.19
C MET A 23 -5.68 -1.11 12.73
N LEU A 24 -6.85 -1.70 12.51
CA LEU A 24 -7.00 -3.15 12.59
C LEU A 24 -6.20 -3.75 11.44
N HIS A 25 -5.07 -4.37 11.77
CA HIS A 25 -4.24 -5.07 10.80
C HIS A 25 -4.92 -6.37 10.38
N LEU A 26 -5.21 -6.50 9.07
CA LEU A 26 -5.87 -7.67 8.52
C LEU A 26 -4.89 -8.62 7.83
N GLY A 27 -3.80 -8.09 7.27
CA GLY A 27 -2.74 -8.93 6.71
C GLY A 27 -1.58 -8.17 6.08
N THR A 28 -0.62 -8.93 5.59
CA THR A 28 0.58 -8.46 4.90
C THR A 28 0.68 -9.19 3.57
N ALA A 29 1.03 -8.47 2.50
CA ALA A 29 1.23 -9.07 1.18
C ALA A 29 2.49 -8.55 0.52
N SER A 30 3.09 -9.40 -0.31
CA SER A 30 4.25 -9.08 -1.14
C SER A 30 3.89 -9.30 -2.61
N ILE A 31 4.15 -8.28 -3.42
CA ILE A 31 3.84 -8.24 -4.85
C ILE A 31 5.06 -7.70 -5.63
N GLY A 32 5.01 -7.76 -6.96
CA GLY A 32 6.08 -7.27 -7.80
C GLY A 32 7.28 -8.22 -7.88
N GLY A 33 8.20 -7.90 -8.76
CA GLY A 33 9.29 -8.74 -9.23
C GLY A 33 9.24 -8.90 -10.75
N ALA A 34 10.37 -9.31 -11.34
CA ALA A 34 10.40 -9.60 -12.76
C ALA A 34 9.44 -10.77 -13.08
N GLY A 35 8.56 -10.59 -14.06
CA GLY A 35 7.60 -11.61 -14.50
C GLY A 35 6.38 -11.82 -13.59
N THR A 36 6.25 -11.15 -12.44
CA THR A 36 5.10 -11.30 -11.55
C THR A 36 3.85 -10.62 -12.09
N ALA A 37 2.65 -10.93 -11.60
CA ALA A 37 1.42 -10.29 -12.05
C ALA A 37 1.46 -8.74 -11.98
N GLN A 38 0.83 -8.09 -12.96
CA GLN A 38 0.71 -6.62 -13.01
C GLN A 38 -0.32 -6.09 -12.01
N SER A 39 -1.35 -6.88 -11.70
CA SER A 39 -2.43 -6.51 -10.78
C SER A 39 -2.96 -7.73 -10.05
N GLY A 40 -3.63 -7.50 -8.94
CA GLY A 40 -4.33 -8.53 -8.18
C GLY A 40 -5.28 -7.93 -7.16
N THR A 41 -6.01 -8.82 -6.49
CA THR A 41 -7.03 -8.45 -5.51
C THR A 41 -6.87 -9.25 -4.22
N ILE A 42 -7.32 -8.65 -3.13
CA ILE A 42 -7.49 -9.28 -1.82
C ILE A 42 -8.92 -8.95 -1.39
N THR A 43 -9.71 -9.97 -1.11
CA THR A 43 -11.09 -9.81 -0.62
C THR A 43 -11.15 -10.20 0.84
N ASP A 44 -11.76 -9.34 1.66
CA ASP A 44 -11.95 -9.57 3.09
C ASP A 44 -13.18 -8.81 3.56
N ASP A 45 -14.18 -9.52 4.11
CA ASP A 45 -15.42 -8.90 4.58
C ASP A 45 -15.19 -7.87 5.68
N ARG A 46 -14.09 -7.98 6.43
CA ARG A 46 -13.72 -7.02 7.48
C ARG A 46 -13.32 -5.67 6.93
N PHE A 47 -13.08 -5.54 5.62
CA PHE A 47 -12.92 -4.22 4.99
C PHE A 47 -14.18 -3.35 5.11
N SER A 48 -15.36 -3.94 5.35
CA SER A 48 -16.58 -3.18 5.60
C SER A 48 -16.69 -2.60 7.02
N TRP A 49 -15.77 -2.93 7.93
CA TRP A 49 -15.80 -2.49 9.33
C TRP A 49 -15.27 -1.06 9.52
N GLY A 50 -14.73 -0.45 8.47
CA GLY A 50 -14.18 0.90 8.52
C GLY A 50 -13.62 1.34 7.18
N THR A 51 -12.69 2.31 7.21
CA THR A 51 -11.99 2.79 6.04
C THR A 51 -10.77 1.93 5.75
N GLY A 52 -10.72 1.30 4.58
CA GLY A 52 -9.58 0.52 4.12
C GLY A 52 -8.31 1.36 3.98
N VAL A 53 -7.20 0.86 4.52
CA VAL A 53 -5.90 1.53 4.50
C VAL A 53 -4.78 0.56 4.09
N VAL A 54 -3.76 1.09 3.43
CA VAL A 54 -2.55 0.35 3.04
C VAL A 54 -1.33 1.12 3.51
N PHE A 55 -0.36 0.41 4.07
CA PHE A 55 0.95 0.94 4.44
C PHE A 55 2.06 0.14 3.77
N THR A 56 2.79 0.77 2.85
CA THR A 56 3.91 0.14 2.15
C THR A 56 5.16 0.14 3.04
N LEU A 57 5.62 -1.06 3.43
CA LEU A 57 6.82 -1.28 4.24
C LEU A 57 8.09 -1.19 3.40
N LEU A 58 8.04 -1.76 2.21
CA LEU A 58 9.14 -1.83 1.26
C LEU A 58 8.50 -1.67 -0.11
N GLY A 59 8.88 -0.67 -0.87
CA GLY A 59 8.57 -0.54 -2.29
C GLY A 59 9.90 -0.25 -2.97
N GLY A 60 10.16 -0.81 -4.15
CA GLY A 60 11.45 -0.65 -4.83
C GLY A 60 11.80 0.81 -5.14
N PHE A 61 11.69 1.26 -6.39
CA PHE A 61 12.02 2.66 -6.74
C PHE A 61 10.97 3.65 -6.21
N VAL A 62 10.97 3.89 -4.90
CA VAL A 62 10.11 4.90 -4.27
C VAL A 62 10.48 6.27 -4.84
N GLY A 63 9.49 6.99 -5.36
CA GLY A 63 9.65 8.34 -5.91
C GLY A 63 9.90 8.40 -7.42
N ARG A 64 9.82 7.29 -8.16
CA ARG A 64 9.79 7.32 -9.63
C ARG A 64 8.35 7.18 -10.12
N ASP A 65 7.75 8.30 -10.50
CA ASP A 65 6.35 8.37 -10.92
C ASP A 65 5.98 7.29 -11.94
N GLY A 66 4.95 6.51 -11.60
CA GLY A 66 4.38 5.47 -12.45
C GLY A 66 4.99 4.07 -12.31
N TYR A 67 5.98 3.86 -11.45
CA TYR A 67 6.60 2.53 -11.21
C TYR A 67 6.14 1.88 -9.90
N GLU A 68 5.42 2.62 -9.05
CA GLU A 68 4.89 2.15 -7.78
C GLU A 68 3.53 1.45 -7.97
N ALA A 69 3.25 0.48 -7.09
CA ALA A 69 1.93 -0.12 -7.03
C ALA A 69 0.90 0.92 -6.54
N VAL A 70 -0.24 0.96 -7.22
CA VAL A 70 -1.40 1.77 -6.84
C VAL A 70 -2.43 0.85 -6.19
N PHE A 71 -2.98 1.30 -5.07
CA PHE A 71 -3.94 0.56 -4.26
C PHE A 71 -5.31 1.26 -4.26
N THR A 72 -6.38 0.49 -4.40
CA THR A 72 -7.75 1.01 -4.34
C THR A 72 -8.64 0.04 -3.56
N PHE A 73 -9.54 0.59 -2.74
CA PHE A 73 -10.58 -0.18 -2.06
C PHE A 73 -11.92 0.04 -2.75
N SER A 74 -12.68 -1.04 -2.93
CA SER A 74 -14.08 -0.99 -3.35
C SER A 74 -14.85 -2.09 -2.63
N GLY A 75 -15.80 -1.70 -1.78
CA GLY A 75 -16.51 -2.63 -0.90
C GLY A 75 -15.54 -3.44 -0.03
N ASN A 76 -15.65 -4.76 -0.11
CA ASN A 76 -14.80 -5.71 0.61
C ASN A 76 -13.54 -6.14 -0.19
N THR A 77 -13.11 -5.36 -1.18
CA THR A 77 -11.99 -5.72 -2.06
C THR A 77 -10.92 -4.63 -2.10
N LEU A 78 -9.69 -5.01 -1.74
CA LEU A 78 -8.47 -4.27 -2.02
C LEU A 78 -7.91 -4.73 -3.37
N THR A 79 -7.74 -3.79 -4.30
CA THR A 79 -7.06 -4.02 -5.57
C THR A 79 -5.70 -3.33 -5.57
N TRP A 80 -4.69 -4.01 -6.10
CA TRP A 80 -3.38 -3.42 -6.37
C TRP A 80 -3.04 -3.55 -7.87
N ARG A 81 -2.31 -2.57 -8.41
CA ARG A 81 -1.80 -2.63 -9.80
C ARG A 81 -0.52 -1.82 -9.99
N TYR A 82 0.34 -2.30 -10.88
CA TYR A 82 1.43 -1.50 -11.45
C TYR A 82 0.93 -0.73 -12.69
N PRO A 83 1.13 0.60 -12.77
CA PRO A 83 0.67 1.40 -13.90
C PRO A 83 1.32 1.04 -15.24
N ARG A 84 2.55 0.53 -15.22
CA ARG A 84 3.29 0.09 -16.41
C ARG A 84 2.90 -1.34 -16.77
N SER A 85 2.74 -1.58 -18.07
CA SER A 85 2.42 -2.90 -18.63
C SER A 85 3.63 -3.84 -18.68
N GLY A 86 4.85 -3.30 -18.69
CA GLY A 86 6.06 -4.10 -18.71
C GLY A 86 6.25 -4.93 -17.44
N SER A 87 7.13 -5.92 -17.53
CA SER A 87 7.30 -6.98 -16.53
C SER A 87 8.71 -7.07 -15.96
N ASN A 88 9.56 -6.07 -16.22
CA ASN A 88 10.87 -6.03 -15.59
C ASN A 88 10.76 -5.62 -14.11
N ALA A 89 11.80 -5.87 -13.32
CA ALA A 89 11.80 -5.58 -11.89
C ALA A 89 11.72 -4.08 -11.56
N ALA A 90 12.07 -3.19 -12.50
CA ALA A 90 11.94 -1.76 -12.30
C ALA A 90 10.47 -1.30 -12.42
N GLU A 91 9.73 -1.84 -13.40
CA GLU A 91 8.32 -1.60 -13.70
C GLU A 91 7.37 -2.30 -12.73
N ARG A 92 7.82 -3.41 -12.14
CA ARG A 92 7.13 -4.16 -11.09
C ARG A 92 8.03 -4.23 -9.88
N ALA A 93 8.34 -3.08 -9.29
CA ALA A 93 9.20 -2.99 -8.12
C ALA A 93 8.69 -3.90 -6.99
N PRO A 94 9.51 -4.83 -6.44
CA PRO A 94 9.12 -5.64 -5.29
C PRO A 94 8.56 -4.77 -4.18
N THR A 95 7.34 -5.08 -3.75
CA THR A 95 6.57 -4.25 -2.82
C THR A 95 5.94 -5.13 -1.75
N THR A 96 6.26 -4.86 -0.49
CA THR A 96 5.61 -5.44 0.68
C THR A 96 4.78 -4.38 1.38
N PHE A 97 3.51 -4.69 1.64
CA PHE A 97 2.58 -3.77 2.25
C PHE A 97 1.72 -4.46 3.32
N LEU A 98 1.36 -3.68 4.35
CA LEU A 98 0.33 -4.00 5.32
C LEU A 98 -1.00 -3.46 4.82
N TYR A 99 -2.08 -4.17 5.08
CA TYR A 99 -3.43 -3.69 4.80
C TYR A 99 -4.35 -3.94 5.99
N GLY A 100 -5.34 -3.07 6.13
CA GLY A 100 -6.25 -3.12 7.25
C GLY A 100 -7.39 -2.14 7.13
N VAL A 101 -8.09 -1.92 8.24
CA VAL A 101 -9.14 -0.90 8.35
C VAL A 101 -8.88 0.03 9.52
N VAL A 102 -9.28 1.27 9.33
CA VAL A 102 -9.40 2.26 10.41
C VAL A 102 -10.90 2.44 10.71
N PRO A 103 -11.34 2.27 11.97
CA PRO A 103 -12.72 2.54 12.37
C PRO A 103 -13.14 4.00 12.10
#